data_AF-W3RL30-F1
#
_entry.id   AF-W3RL30-F1
#
_cell.length_a   1.000
_cell.length_b   1.000
_cell.length_c   1.000
_cell.angle_alpha   90.00
_cell.angle_beta   90.00
_cell.angle_gamma   90.00
#
_symmetry.space_group_name_H-M   'P 1'
#
loop_
_entity.id
_entity.type
_entity.pdbx_description
1 polymer ?
#
loop_
_entity_poly.entity_id
_entity_poly.type
_entity_poly.pdbx_seq_one_letter_code
_entity_poly.pdbx_strand_id
1 'polypeptide(L)'
;MTGSADPRMRGGHSSASPVPFTTLVELIWQEKRIEHWIRFGRETYEQILDRRRRVVGFAPNSLFAFVRWASNDYGTIISRVDIVRVIGRGEPYQTLPFVRPGGDILLKIEGWPKVERVLRIIDAIEALGIDPADVSPDHWRHVHNRLAAGHEPRAYTAQHHRAFLLRRSTAP
;
A
#
# COMPACT_ATOMS: atom_id res chain seq x y z
N MET A 1 27.89 -5.42 -29.48
CA MET A 1 27.62 -4.21 -30.28
C MET A 1 26.48 -3.47 -29.61
N THR A 2 26.75 -2.25 -29.13
CA THR A 2 25.84 -1.20 -28.59
C THR A 2 24.93 -1.56 -27.40
N GLY A 3 25.03 -0.96 -26.22
CA GLY A 3 25.85 0.17 -25.80
C GLY A 3 25.69 0.44 -24.30
N SER A 4 26.76 0.95 -23.70
CA SER A 4 26.76 1.60 -22.39
C SER A 4 25.76 2.76 -22.34
N ALA A 5 25.09 2.93 -21.21
CA ALA A 5 24.56 4.22 -20.79
C ALA A 5 24.65 4.34 -19.26
N ASP A 6 25.28 5.45 -18.84
CA ASP A 6 25.73 5.81 -17.50
C ASP A 6 24.66 5.86 -16.39
N PRO A 7 25.10 5.74 -15.12
CA PRO A 7 24.25 5.89 -13.96
C PRO A 7 23.95 7.38 -13.75
N ARG A 8 22.70 7.78 -13.96
CA ARG A 8 22.24 9.10 -13.55
C ARG A 8 21.96 9.10 -12.05
N MET A 9 22.94 9.57 -11.28
CA MET A 9 22.72 10.14 -9.96
C MET A 9 21.81 11.37 -10.06
N ARG A 10 20.75 11.42 -9.24
CA ARG A 10 20.28 12.67 -8.63
C ARG A 10 19.38 12.39 -7.42
N GLY A 11 19.80 12.93 -6.27
CA GLY A 11 19.02 12.93 -5.03
C GLY A 11 19.91 12.66 -3.83
N GLY A 12 20.55 13.71 -3.30
CA GLY A 12 21.31 13.62 -2.06
C GLY A 12 20.47 12.94 -0.97
N HIS A 13 21.10 12.02 -0.23
CA HIS A 13 20.45 11.29 0.85
C HIS A 13 20.30 12.23 2.04
N SER A 14 19.24 13.03 2.02
CA SER A 14 18.74 13.62 3.26
C SER A 14 18.12 12.47 4.04
N SER A 15 18.87 11.88 4.96
CA SER A 15 18.31 11.18 6.10
C SER A 15 17.60 12.21 6.99
N ALA A 16 16.52 12.81 6.49
CA ALA A 16 15.67 13.66 7.28
C ALA A 16 14.95 12.74 8.26
N SER A 17 15.15 12.93 9.57
CA SER A 17 14.41 12.17 10.59
C SER A 17 12.92 12.13 10.23
N PRO A 18 12.23 10.98 10.38
CA PRO A 18 10.82 10.87 10.05
C PRO A 18 10.05 12.01 10.71
N VAL A 19 9.14 12.63 9.96
CA VAL A 19 8.24 13.61 10.58
C VAL A 19 7.49 12.92 11.73
N PRO A 20 7.17 13.63 12.82
CA PRO A 20 6.47 13.01 13.94
C PRO A 20 5.18 12.32 13.45
N PHE A 21 4.88 11.12 13.96
CA PHE A 21 3.70 10.29 13.60
C PHE A 21 3.70 9.74 12.18
N THR A 22 4.89 9.58 11.60
CA THR A 22 5.05 8.77 10.40
C THR A 22 4.85 7.29 10.73
N THR A 23 3.96 6.61 10.00
CA THR A 23 3.95 5.14 10.01
C THR A 23 5.06 4.65 9.10
N LEU A 24 5.93 3.80 9.64
CA LEU A 24 7.07 3.22 8.93
C LEU A 24 6.74 1.80 8.46
N VAL A 25 7.10 1.49 7.22
CA VAL A 25 6.90 0.18 6.59
C VAL A 25 8.24 -0.37 6.13
N GLU A 26 8.61 -1.54 6.64
CA GLU A 26 9.82 -2.25 6.23
C GLU A 26 9.56 -3.10 4.98
N LEU A 27 10.29 -2.79 3.92
CA LEU A 27 10.27 -3.47 2.64
C LEU A 27 11.49 -4.37 2.52
N ILE A 28 11.28 -5.57 2.01
CA ILE A 28 12.27 -6.62 1.87
C ILE A 28 12.20 -7.15 0.45
N TRP A 29 13.34 -7.18 -0.22
CA TRP A 29 13.48 -7.80 -1.54
C TRP A 29 14.60 -8.84 -1.48
N GLN A 30 14.23 -10.09 -1.67
CA GLN A 30 15.12 -11.23 -1.83
C GLN A 30 14.65 -12.00 -3.05
N GLU A 31 15.43 -11.92 -4.12
CA GLU A 31 15.14 -12.57 -5.39
C GLU A 31 14.65 -14.01 -5.20
N LYS A 32 13.48 -14.32 -5.79
CA LYS A 32 12.82 -15.65 -5.78
C LYS A 32 12.46 -16.19 -4.39
N ARG A 33 12.50 -15.36 -3.34
CA ARG A 33 12.20 -15.80 -1.96
C ARG A 33 11.19 -14.91 -1.25
N ILE A 34 11.43 -13.61 -1.19
CA ILE A 34 10.61 -12.66 -0.43
C ILE A 34 10.52 -11.36 -1.21
N GLU A 35 9.32 -10.87 -1.41
CA GLU A 35 9.06 -9.57 -2.00
C GLU A 35 8.00 -8.85 -1.19
N HIS A 36 8.41 -7.77 -0.52
CA HIS A 36 7.53 -6.85 0.18
C HIS A 36 7.64 -5.49 -0.51
N TRP A 37 6.53 -4.97 -1.05
CA TRP A 37 6.52 -3.69 -1.75
C TRP A 37 5.21 -2.94 -1.53
N ILE A 38 5.25 -1.65 -1.83
CA ILE A 38 4.08 -0.77 -1.79
C ILE A 38 3.46 -0.74 -3.19
N ARG A 39 2.20 -1.14 -3.32
CA ARG A 39 1.46 -1.09 -4.60
C ARG A 39 0.97 0.33 -4.91
N PHE A 40 0.56 1.07 -3.90
CA PHE A 40 0.26 2.50 -3.98
C PHE A 40 0.43 3.15 -2.61
N GLY A 41 0.60 4.47 -2.59
CA GLY A 41 0.74 5.27 -1.38
C GLY A 41 1.73 6.40 -1.59
N ARG A 42 1.58 7.49 -0.85
CA ARG A 42 2.46 8.67 -0.96
C ARG A 42 3.54 8.60 0.09
N GLU A 43 4.70 8.09 -0.30
CA GLU A 43 5.88 7.99 0.56
C GLU A 43 6.39 9.41 0.91
N THR A 44 6.56 9.69 2.20
CA THR A 44 7.06 10.97 2.72
C THR A 44 8.44 10.85 3.37
N TYR A 45 8.93 9.62 3.53
CA TYR A 45 10.22 9.29 4.11
C TYR A 45 10.76 8.01 3.46
N GLU A 46 12.07 7.94 3.28
CA GLU A 46 12.76 6.73 2.85
C GLU A 46 14.10 6.60 3.58
N GLN A 47 14.41 5.37 4.00
CA GLN A 47 15.72 5.00 4.55
C GLN A 47 16.12 3.63 4.03
N ILE A 48 17.23 3.57 3.31
CA ILE A 48 17.84 2.31 2.87
C ILE A 48 18.62 1.74 4.05
N LEU A 49 18.32 0.49 4.45
CA LEU A 49 19.05 -0.20 5.52
C LEU A 49 20.21 -1.00 4.94
N ASP A 50 19.94 -1.77 3.88
CA ASP A 50 20.93 -2.54 3.15
C ASP A 50 20.41 -2.81 1.71
N ARG A 51 21.15 -3.65 0.95
CA ARG A 51 20.80 -3.98 -0.45
C ARG A 51 19.44 -4.67 -0.64
N ARG A 52 18.90 -5.27 0.43
CA ARG A 52 17.67 -6.08 0.41
C ARG A 52 16.56 -5.47 1.24
N ARG A 53 16.85 -4.43 2.04
CA ARG A 53 15.90 -3.85 2.99
C ARG A 53 15.91 -2.33 2.92
N ARG A 54 14.72 -1.76 2.86
CA ARG A 54 14.49 -0.33 3.03
C ARG A 54 13.25 -0.09 3.87
N VAL A 55 13.19 1.08 4.50
CA VAL A 55 12.04 1.55 5.25
C VAL A 55 11.46 2.75 4.52
N VAL A 56 10.14 2.74 4.30
CA VAL A 56 9.41 3.89 3.76
C VAL A 56 8.43 4.40 4.80
N GLY A 57 8.15 5.69 4.79
CA GLY A 57 7.25 6.32 5.74
C GLY A 57 6.06 6.98 5.07
N PHE A 58 4.94 6.99 5.78
CA PHE A 58 3.68 7.59 5.34
C PHE A 58 3.13 8.55 6.39
N ALA A 59 2.61 9.69 5.93
CA ALA A 59 2.00 10.70 6.79
C ALA A 59 0.65 10.24 7.38
N PRO A 60 0.23 10.75 8.55
CA PRO A 60 -1.10 10.52 9.11
C PRO A 60 -2.24 10.73 8.10
N ASN A 61 -3.29 9.92 8.19
CA ASN A 61 -4.48 9.94 7.33
C ASN A 61 -4.24 9.64 5.84
N SER A 62 -3.01 9.31 5.44
CA SER A 62 -2.74 8.76 4.12
C SER A 62 -3.08 7.27 4.06
N LEU A 63 -3.30 6.77 2.85
CA LEU A 63 -3.52 5.35 2.57
C LEU A 63 -2.33 4.78 1.82
N PHE A 64 -2.02 3.51 2.08
CA PHE A 64 -1.09 2.73 1.28
C PHE A 64 -1.58 1.29 1.11
N ALA A 65 -1.16 0.65 0.02
CA ALA A 65 -1.31 -0.79 -0.18
C ALA A 65 0.04 -1.49 -0.04
N PHE A 66 0.14 -2.38 0.92
CA PHE A 66 1.34 -3.17 1.19
C PHE A 66 1.14 -4.61 0.72
N VAL A 67 1.96 -5.04 -0.23
CA VAL A 67 1.93 -6.40 -0.78
C VAL A 67 3.10 -7.18 -0.21
N ARG A 68 2.82 -8.41 0.22
CA ARG A 68 3.79 -9.35 0.75
C ARG A 68 3.67 -10.67 0.01
N TRP A 69 4.72 -11.04 -0.68
CA TRP A 69 4.87 -12.30 -1.37
C TRP A 69 6.09 -13.04 -0.82
N ALA A 70 5.97 -14.36 -0.68
CA ALA A 70 7.11 -15.21 -0.39
C ALA A 70 6.93 -16.59 -1.01
N SER A 71 8.03 -17.19 -1.44
CA SER A 71 8.08 -18.56 -1.95
C SER A 71 9.26 -19.32 -1.35
N ASN A 72 9.16 -20.64 -1.35
CA ASN A 72 10.26 -21.56 -1.15
C ASN A 72 10.45 -22.43 -2.40
N ASP A 73 11.32 -23.44 -2.29
CA ASP A 73 11.62 -24.39 -3.35
C ASP A 73 10.39 -25.25 -3.77
N TYR A 74 9.29 -25.18 -3.02
CA TYR A 74 8.03 -25.89 -3.26
C TYR A 74 6.89 -24.96 -3.72
N GLY A 75 7.17 -23.68 -3.98
CA GLY A 75 6.21 -22.71 -4.49
C GLY A 75 5.87 -21.58 -3.52
N THR A 76 4.79 -20.85 -3.81
CA THR A 76 4.35 -19.68 -3.04
C THR A 76 3.88 -20.08 -1.64
N ILE A 77 4.54 -19.56 -0.60
CA ILE A 77 4.14 -19.74 0.81
C ILE A 77 3.21 -18.59 1.24
N ILE A 78 3.49 -17.37 0.78
CA ILE A 78 2.73 -16.18 1.17
C ILE A 78 2.33 -15.40 -0.08
N SER A 79 1.06 -15.04 -0.15
CA SER A 79 0.54 -13.98 -1.02
C SER A 79 -0.48 -13.20 -0.22
N ARG A 80 -0.17 -11.96 0.11
CA ARG A 80 -1.03 -11.11 0.93
C ARG A 80 -0.98 -9.67 0.44
N VAL A 81 -2.12 -9.00 0.48
CA VAL A 81 -2.24 -7.56 0.29
C VAL A 81 -3.02 -6.96 1.46
N ASP A 82 -2.49 -5.86 1.99
CA ASP A 82 -3.09 -5.08 3.04
C ASP A 82 -3.27 -3.63 2.55
N ILE A 83 -4.47 -3.07 2.67
CA ILE A 83 -4.69 -1.62 2.45
C ILE A 83 -4.92 -1.00 3.81
N VAL A 84 -4.10 -0.01 4.14
CA VAL A 84 -3.99 0.54 5.48
C VAL A 84 -4.12 2.05 5.41
N ARG A 85 -4.96 2.62 6.31
CA ARG A 85 -4.94 4.04 6.62
C ARG A 85 -3.97 4.28 7.77
N VAL A 86 -3.07 5.23 7.56
CA VAL A 86 -2.12 5.68 8.57
C VAL A 86 -2.85 6.43 9.68
N ILE A 87 -2.56 6.04 10.91
CA ILE A 87 -3.17 6.63 12.11
C ILE A 87 -2.43 7.88 12.57
N GLY A 88 -3.17 8.86 13.09
CA GLY A 88 -2.60 10.01 13.80
C GLY A 88 -2.23 9.72 15.26
N ARG A 89 -1.82 10.77 15.97
CA ARG A 89 -1.53 10.72 17.42
C ARG A 89 -2.74 10.20 18.20
N GLY A 90 -2.53 9.16 19.02
CA GLY A 90 -3.54 8.69 19.98
C GLY A 90 -4.72 7.94 19.37
N GLU A 91 -4.75 7.77 18.04
CA GLU A 91 -5.78 6.96 17.38
C GLU A 91 -5.56 5.46 17.68
N PRO A 92 -6.64 4.68 17.83
CA PRO A 92 -6.54 3.24 17.93
C PRO A 92 -6.00 2.65 16.62
N TYR A 93 -5.18 1.61 16.72
CA TYR A 93 -4.59 0.94 15.56
C TYR A 93 -4.58 -0.57 15.74
N GLN A 94 -4.51 -1.28 14.62
CA GLN A 94 -4.21 -2.71 14.58
C GLN A 94 -2.74 -2.90 14.22
N THR A 95 -2.08 -3.87 14.86
CA THR A 95 -0.71 -4.22 14.54
C THR A 95 -0.66 -4.98 13.21
N LEU A 96 0.35 -4.68 12.41
CA LEU A 96 0.58 -5.34 11.14
C LEU A 96 2.08 -5.64 11.04
N PRO A 97 2.49 -6.88 10.71
CA PRO A 97 3.92 -7.19 10.58
C PRO A 97 4.58 -6.26 9.55
N PHE A 98 5.78 -5.81 9.88
CA PHE A 98 6.58 -4.85 9.10
C PHE A 98 6.00 -3.43 9.01
N VAL A 99 4.96 -3.11 9.77
CA VAL A 99 4.38 -1.76 9.87
C VAL A 99 4.42 -1.28 11.31
N ARG A 100 5.02 -0.12 11.55
CA ARG A 100 5.19 0.49 12.89
C ARG A 100 4.57 1.88 12.92
N PRO A 101 3.66 2.19 13.87
CA PRO A 101 3.14 1.29 14.92
C PRO A 101 2.14 0.24 14.41
N GLY A 102 1.57 0.46 13.22
CA GLY A 102 0.45 -0.29 12.65
C GLY A 102 -0.43 0.66 11.86
N GLY A 103 -1.73 0.37 11.79
CA GLY A 103 -2.71 1.30 11.21
C GLY A 103 -4.15 0.80 11.29
N ASP A 104 -5.06 1.56 10.68
CA ASP A 104 -6.45 1.14 10.46
C ASP A 104 -6.49 0.29 9.18
N ILE A 105 -6.69 -1.01 9.36
CA ILE A 105 -6.64 -1.99 8.27
C ILE A 105 -8.01 -1.98 7.57
N LEU A 106 -8.04 -1.43 6.35
CA LEU A 106 -9.23 -1.32 5.53
C LEU A 106 -9.52 -2.59 4.74
N LEU A 107 -8.45 -3.29 4.33
CA LEU A 107 -8.50 -4.54 3.61
C LEU A 107 -7.30 -5.40 4.02
N LYS A 108 -7.57 -6.68 4.30
CA LYS A 108 -6.55 -7.73 4.48
C LYS A 108 -6.98 -8.96 3.70
N ILE A 109 -6.23 -9.33 2.66
CA ILE A 109 -6.55 -10.44 1.77
C ILE A 109 -5.34 -11.33 1.60
N GLU A 110 -5.58 -12.64 1.62
CA GLU A 110 -4.59 -13.69 1.50
C GLU A 110 -4.96 -14.64 0.37
N GLY A 111 -3.94 -15.29 -0.21
CA GLY A 111 -4.08 -16.23 -1.30
C GLY A 111 -4.07 -15.53 -2.67
N TRP A 112 -3.23 -16.05 -3.57
CA TRP A 112 -2.98 -15.43 -4.87
C TRP A 112 -4.25 -15.08 -5.67
N PRO A 113 -5.27 -15.95 -5.81
CA PRO A 113 -6.45 -15.60 -6.61
C PRO A 113 -7.20 -14.36 -6.12
N LYS A 114 -7.29 -14.16 -4.80
CA LYS A 114 -7.95 -12.98 -4.22
C LYS A 114 -7.03 -11.76 -4.24
N VAL A 115 -5.73 -11.94 -4.00
CA VAL A 115 -4.73 -10.87 -4.12
C VAL A 115 -4.71 -10.31 -5.53
N GLU A 116 -4.66 -11.17 -6.54
CA GLU A 116 -4.72 -10.78 -7.95
C GLU A 116 -6.00 -10.00 -8.26
N ARG A 117 -7.15 -10.42 -7.69
CA ARG A 117 -8.41 -9.68 -7.85
C ARG A 117 -8.32 -8.27 -7.26
N VAL A 118 -7.69 -8.10 -6.11
CA VAL A 118 -7.46 -6.76 -5.50
C VAL A 118 -6.53 -5.93 -6.38
N LEU A 119 -5.43 -6.50 -6.90
CA LEU A 119 -4.51 -5.80 -7.80
C LEU A 119 -5.23 -5.31 -9.06
N ARG A 120 -6.07 -6.14 -9.68
CA ARG A 120 -6.89 -5.74 -10.83
C ARG A 120 -7.90 -4.62 -10.50
N ILE A 121 -8.45 -4.59 -9.29
CA ILE A 121 -9.33 -3.50 -8.84
C ILE A 121 -8.53 -2.20 -8.71
N ILE A 122 -7.31 -2.26 -8.18
CA ILE A 122 -6.40 -1.10 -8.11
C ILE A 122 -6.09 -0.60 -9.53
N ASP A 123 -5.71 -1.50 -10.45
CA ASP A 123 -5.43 -1.15 -11.85
C ASP A 123 -6.64 -0.48 -12.53
N ALA A 124 -7.85 -0.99 -12.26
CA ALA A 124 -9.08 -0.42 -12.81
C ALA A 124 -9.39 0.98 -12.26
N ILE A 125 -9.04 1.27 -11.00
CA ILE A 125 -9.16 2.61 -10.41
C ILE A 125 -8.14 3.57 -11.03
N GLU A 126 -6.90 3.12 -11.18
CA GLU A 126 -5.83 3.92 -11.81
C GLU A 126 -6.17 4.25 -13.27
N ALA A 127 -6.79 3.33 -13.99
CA ALA A 127 -7.27 3.56 -15.37
C ALA A 127 -8.35 4.65 -15.46
N LEU A 128 -9.03 4.99 -14.37
CA LEU A 128 -9.95 6.13 -14.29
C LEU A 128 -9.23 7.46 -14.01
N GLY A 129 -7.90 7.45 -13.89
CA GLY A 129 -7.09 8.62 -13.51
C GLY A 129 -7.22 8.99 -12.04
N ILE A 130 -7.66 8.07 -11.19
CA ILE A 130 -7.83 8.27 -9.75
C ILE A 130 -6.65 7.62 -9.03
N ASP A 131 -5.95 8.39 -8.19
CA ASP A 131 -4.95 7.82 -7.29
C ASP A 131 -5.66 6.89 -6.27
N PRO A 132 -5.32 5.59 -6.20
CA PRO A 132 -5.90 4.67 -5.23
C PRO A 132 -5.73 5.12 -3.77
N ALA A 133 -4.71 5.93 -3.46
CA ALA A 133 -4.52 6.53 -2.14
C ALA A 133 -5.60 7.58 -1.80
N ASP A 134 -6.29 8.14 -2.80
CA ASP A 134 -7.38 9.11 -2.65
C ASP A 134 -8.77 8.46 -2.70
N VAL A 135 -8.85 7.13 -2.83
CA VAL A 135 -10.11 6.37 -2.80
C VAL A 135 -10.67 6.33 -1.38
N SER A 136 -12.01 6.37 -1.29
CA SER A 136 -12.72 6.29 -0.01
C SER A 136 -12.32 5.06 0.80
N PRO A 137 -12.00 5.20 2.10
CA PRO A 137 -11.73 4.06 2.99
C PRO A 137 -12.86 3.03 3.03
N ASP A 138 -14.12 3.49 2.92
CA ASP A 138 -15.29 2.61 2.92
C ASP A 138 -15.38 1.75 1.66
N HIS A 139 -14.84 2.23 0.53
CA HIS A 139 -14.75 1.42 -0.67
C HIS A 139 -13.79 0.24 -0.47
N TRP A 140 -12.64 0.47 0.16
CA TRP A 140 -11.69 -0.60 0.47
C TRP A 140 -12.27 -1.64 1.44
N ARG A 141 -13.02 -1.19 2.47
CA ARG A 141 -13.78 -2.09 3.36
C ARG A 141 -14.85 -2.87 2.60
N HIS A 142 -15.56 -2.24 1.67
CA HIS A 142 -16.52 -2.92 0.80
C HIS A 142 -15.85 -4.01 -0.05
N VAL A 143 -14.71 -3.70 -0.69
CA VAL A 143 -13.94 -4.68 -1.47
C VAL A 143 -13.51 -5.86 -0.58
N HIS A 144 -12.99 -5.59 0.62
CA HIS A 144 -12.62 -6.63 1.58
C HIS A 144 -13.81 -7.54 1.90
N ASN A 145 -14.94 -6.96 2.32
CA ASN A 145 -16.12 -7.71 2.73
C ASN A 145 -16.67 -8.59 1.59
N ARG A 146 -16.68 -8.08 0.35
CA ARG A 146 -17.18 -8.83 -0.82
C ARG A 146 -16.25 -9.99 -1.16
N LEU A 147 -14.94 -9.77 -1.23
CA LEU A 147 -13.99 -10.85 -1.53
C LEU A 147 -13.88 -11.87 -0.39
N ALA A 148 -14.04 -11.45 0.86
CA ALA A 148 -14.13 -12.36 2.01
C ALA A 148 -15.33 -13.30 1.87
N ALA A 149 -16.49 -12.76 1.47
CA ALA A 149 -17.71 -13.52 1.21
C ALA A 149 -17.76 -14.26 -0.14
N GLY A 150 -16.68 -14.23 -0.94
CA GLY A 150 -16.66 -14.89 -2.26
C GLY A 150 -17.53 -14.22 -3.32
N HIS A 151 -17.87 -12.94 -3.12
CA HIS A 151 -18.70 -12.17 -4.04
C HIS A 151 -17.90 -11.14 -4.82
N GLU A 152 -18.44 -10.75 -5.97
CA GLU A 152 -17.88 -9.68 -6.77
C GLU A 152 -18.05 -8.31 -6.06
N PRO A 153 -16.95 -7.55 -5.87
CA PRO A 153 -17.01 -6.17 -5.41
C PRO A 153 -17.71 -5.26 -6.42
N ARG A 154 -18.22 -4.13 -5.94
CA ARG A 154 -18.78 -3.12 -6.84
C ARG A 154 -17.63 -2.30 -7.38
N ALA A 155 -17.64 -1.97 -8.68
CA ALA A 155 -16.63 -1.12 -9.26
C ALA A 155 -16.64 0.28 -8.62
N TYR A 156 -15.44 0.85 -8.42
CA TYR A 156 -15.32 2.26 -8.08
C TYR A 156 -15.56 3.10 -9.34
N THR A 157 -16.24 4.23 -9.19
CA THR A 157 -16.60 5.09 -10.32
C THR A 157 -16.20 6.53 -10.02
N ALA A 158 -16.02 7.34 -11.07
CA ALA A 158 -15.78 8.77 -10.91
C ALA A 158 -16.89 9.47 -10.11
N GLN A 159 -18.15 9.02 -10.24
CA GLN A 159 -19.27 9.55 -9.46
C GLN A 159 -19.13 9.23 -7.97
N HIS A 160 -18.77 7.99 -7.62
CA HIS A 160 -18.48 7.62 -6.22
C HIS A 160 -17.33 8.46 -5.66
N HIS A 161 -16.28 8.70 -6.47
CA HIS A 161 -15.14 9.51 -6.06
C HIS A 161 -15.52 10.96 -5.79
N ARG A 162 -16.24 11.61 -6.71
CA ARG A 162 -16.74 12.98 -6.50
C ARG A 162 -17.63 13.09 -5.26
N ALA A 163 -18.56 12.15 -5.08
CA ALA A 163 -19.44 12.12 -3.91
C ALA A 163 -18.68 11.92 -2.59
N PHE A 164 -17.56 11.20 -2.61
CA PHE A 164 -16.66 11.06 -1.46
C PHE A 164 -15.91 12.36 -1.17
N LEU A 165 -15.32 13.00 -2.18
CA LEU A 165 -14.60 14.26 -2.02
C LEU A 165 -15.50 15.38 -1.46
N LEU A 166 -16.74 15.48 -1.96
CA LEU A 166 -17.73 16.44 -1.44
C LEU A 166 -18.02 16.20 0.05
N ARG A 167 -18.26 14.95 0.45
CA ARG A 167 -18.48 14.59 1.85
C ARG A 167 -17.27 14.94 2.74
N ARG A 168 -16.05 14.74 2.23
CA ARG A 168 -14.81 15.08 2.93
C ARG A 168 -14.66 16.59 3.12
N SER A 169 -15.06 17.40 2.15
CA SER A 169 -15.00 18.87 2.26
C SER A 169 -16.03 19.48 3.20
N THR A 170 -17.14 18.77 3.46
CA THR A 170 -18.22 19.23 4.34
C THR A 170 -18.13 18.68 5.76
N ALA A 171 -17.25 17.72 6.01
CA ALA A 171 -17.00 17.21 7.35
C ALA A 171 -16.19 18.25 8.16
N PRO A 172 -16.61 18.58 9.39
CA PRO A 172 -15.94 19.58 10.24
C PRO A 172 -14.56 19.12 10.73
#